data_AF-A0A2H0PKK1-F1
#
_entry.id   AF-A0A2H0PKK1-F1
#
_cell.length_a   1.000
_cell.length_b   1.000
_cell.length_c   1.000
_cell.angle_alpha   90.00
_cell.angle_beta   90.00
_cell.angle_gamma   90.00
#
_symmetry.space_group_name_H-M   'P 1'
#
loop_
_entity.id
_entity.type
_entity.pdbx_description
1 polymer ?
#
loop_
_entity_poly.entity_id
_entity_poly.type
_entity_poly.pdbx_seq_one_letter_code
_entity_poly.pdbx_strand_id
1 'polypeptide(L)'
;MKLLGRFLLLLALGVPFTSCATKTWLSSFESLKGVTPPTYQSPLAALKLFKNEIDSRGLFEKAKRGTLTNAESLFLSIAAHLAQRQQDLEARLEKDGVVDILPRIPYAFTLESFCVQPSKSSPVPSDGLSLSENQNVLRELVRKIVSGYSRNGVSRERAQLLIWSIESGLKFDEIRPDLQDDLLRISPDAHLELGNSSMERLRQELWDKFKPDEIAALEYELKKARKFLTDSKRSYEQISSVLAPESERTKSYPQSWFKSSNGFLIRARSRSGYVSVDVEIIKPDGIDPAFIPTTFVARPQEGQLLAISASMGGDLIEFVDQLVQLGRRIGQGVLTQTERDLIAEHPIHAFYWGKNAIVAVVKMRGLYPDEKTFEGNEADAF
;
A
#
# COMPACT_ATOMS: atom_id res chain seq x y z
N MET A 1 -31.73 -26.42 -3.16
CA MET A 1 -30.90 -27.28 -2.30
C MET A 1 -30.58 -28.65 -2.93
N LYS A 2 -30.31 -28.71 -4.24
CA LYS A 2 -29.76 -29.88 -4.96
C LYS A 2 -29.01 -29.37 -6.19
N LEU A 3 -27.78 -28.88 -6.03
CA LEU A 3 -26.96 -28.34 -7.13
C LEU A 3 -25.47 -28.32 -6.76
N LEU A 4 -24.99 -29.41 -6.14
CA LEU A 4 -23.60 -29.53 -5.68
C LEU A 4 -23.02 -30.94 -5.93
N GLY A 5 -23.39 -31.55 -7.07
CA GLY A 5 -23.19 -32.98 -7.27
C GLY A 5 -22.46 -33.45 -8.52
N ARG A 6 -22.08 -32.60 -9.49
CA ARG A 6 -21.63 -33.13 -10.81
C ARG A 6 -20.45 -32.47 -11.51
N PHE A 7 -19.73 -31.56 -10.86
CA PHE A 7 -18.42 -31.12 -11.39
C PHE A 7 -17.28 -32.13 -11.12
N LEU A 8 -17.55 -33.18 -10.34
CA LEU A 8 -16.56 -34.21 -9.94
C LEU A 8 -16.46 -35.42 -10.89
N LEU A 9 -17.25 -35.49 -11.97
CA LEU A 9 -17.23 -36.68 -12.85
C LEU A 9 -16.20 -36.64 -13.98
N LEU A 10 -15.56 -35.49 -14.25
CA LEU A 10 -14.51 -35.37 -15.27
C LEU A 10 -13.08 -35.55 -14.74
N LEU A 11 -12.89 -35.66 -13.41
CA LEU A 11 -11.61 -35.99 -12.79
C LEU A 11 -11.44 -37.49 -12.47
N ALA A 12 -12.47 -38.31 -12.70
CA ALA A 12 -12.45 -39.75 -12.41
C ALA A 12 -12.05 -40.64 -13.60
N LEU A 13 -11.75 -40.07 -14.77
CA LEU A 13 -11.18 -40.82 -15.90
C LEU A 13 -9.67 -40.62 -15.92
N GLY A 14 -8.97 -41.56 -15.27
CA GLY A 14 -7.51 -41.62 -15.17
C GLY A 14 -6.81 -41.66 -16.53
N VAL A 15 -6.50 -40.48 -17.06
CA VAL A 15 -5.49 -40.31 -18.11
C VAL A 15 -4.17 -39.96 -17.40
N PRO A 16 -3.14 -40.82 -17.46
CA PRO A 16 -1.86 -40.54 -16.84
C PRO A 16 -1.15 -39.46 -17.65
N PHE A 17 -1.19 -38.21 -17.18
CA PHE A 17 -0.28 -37.18 -17.68
C PHE A 17 1.13 -37.52 -17.19
N THR A 18 1.95 -38.02 -18.11
CA THR A 18 3.33 -38.42 -17.89
C THR A 18 4.21 -37.23 -17.44
N SER A 19 4.93 -37.49 -16.36
CA SER A 19 5.99 -36.76 -15.61
C SER A 19 7.08 -35.94 -16.36
N CYS A 20 6.96 -35.63 -17.66
CA CYS A 20 8.02 -34.90 -18.38
C CYS A 20 7.82 -33.38 -18.50
N ALA A 21 6.61 -32.85 -18.28
CA ALA A 21 6.34 -31.42 -18.47
C ALA A 21 6.66 -30.53 -17.26
N THR A 22 6.75 -31.08 -16.05
CA THR A 22 6.98 -30.30 -14.81
C THR A 22 8.46 -29.99 -14.56
N LYS A 23 9.39 -30.76 -15.12
CA LYS A 23 10.84 -30.50 -14.98
C LYS A 23 11.36 -29.38 -15.87
N THR A 24 10.74 -29.14 -17.02
CA THR A 24 11.13 -28.06 -17.96
C THR A 24 10.69 -26.67 -17.48
N TRP A 25 9.67 -26.60 -16.62
CA TRP A 25 9.16 -25.35 -16.08
C TRP A 25 10.10 -24.74 -15.02
N LEU A 26 10.76 -25.58 -14.22
CA LEU A 26 11.68 -25.14 -13.16
C LEU A 26 13.07 -24.73 -13.69
N SER A 27 13.58 -25.35 -14.76
CA SER A 27 14.87 -24.98 -15.37
C SER A 27 14.83 -23.67 -16.16
N SER A 28 13.64 -23.16 -16.45
CA SER A 28 13.44 -21.90 -17.19
C SER A 28 13.51 -20.65 -16.29
N PHE A 29 13.60 -20.82 -14.97
CA PHE A 29 13.68 -19.71 -14.00
C PHE A 29 15.11 -19.16 -13.83
N GLU A 30 16.15 -19.97 -14.04
CA GLU A 30 17.55 -19.52 -13.85
C GLU A 30 18.09 -18.69 -15.02
N SER A 31 17.44 -18.71 -16.18
CA SER A 31 17.86 -17.93 -17.36
C SER A 31 17.36 -16.48 -17.37
N LEU A 32 16.65 -16.03 -16.34
CA LEU A 32 15.98 -14.71 -16.32
C LEU A 32 16.86 -13.58 -15.74
N LYS A 33 18.11 -13.47 -16.21
CA LYS A 33 18.84 -12.19 -16.11
C LYS A 33 18.26 -11.23 -17.14
N GLY A 34 17.35 -10.35 -16.70
CA GLY A 34 16.82 -9.25 -17.51
C GLY A 34 15.35 -9.35 -17.90
N VAL A 35 14.61 -10.35 -17.42
CA VAL A 35 13.16 -10.47 -17.66
C VAL A 35 12.42 -9.94 -16.45
N THR A 36 11.55 -8.95 -16.68
CA THR A 36 10.56 -8.48 -15.71
C THR A 36 9.91 -9.70 -15.03
N PRO A 37 9.89 -9.78 -13.68
CA PRO A 37 9.36 -10.94 -12.99
C PRO A 37 7.96 -11.27 -13.53
N PRO A 38 7.65 -12.57 -13.75
CA PRO A 38 6.42 -13.01 -14.39
C PRO A 38 5.23 -12.29 -13.76
N THR A 39 4.63 -11.40 -14.55
CA THR A 39 3.43 -10.59 -14.31
C THR A 39 3.02 -10.44 -12.84
N TYR A 40 3.35 -9.30 -12.23
CA TYR A 40 2.66 -8.66 -11.10
C TYR A 40 1.30 -9.27 -10.70
N GLN A 41 1.15 -9.85 -9.50
CA GLN A 41 -0.07 -10.58 -9.07
C GLN A 41 -0.68 -10.13 -7.72
N SER A 42 -0.58 -8.86 -7.32
CA SER A 42 -1.16 -8.45 -6.04
C SER A 42 -2.70 -8.39 -6.08
N PRO A 43 -3.41 -8.67 -4.98
CA PRO A 43 -4.87 -8.47 -4.90
C PRO A 43 -5.29 -7.05 -5.30
N LEU A 44 -4.56 -6.04 -4.83
CA LEU A 44 -4.77 -4.63 -5.18
C LEU A 44 -4.68 -4.37 -6.69
N ALA A 45 -3.74 -5.00 -7.39
CA ALA A 45 -3.59 -4.88 -8.84
C ALA A 45 -4.82 -5.40 -9.58
N ALA A 46 -5.27 -6.60 -9.20
CA ALA A 46 -6.47 -7.20 -9.77
C ALA A 46 -7.69 -6.34 -9.48
N LEU A 47 -7.84 -5.82 -8.25
CA LEU A 47 -8.94 -4.96 -7.86
C LEU A 47 -9.03 -3.67 -8.70
N LYS A 48 -7.89 -3.08 -9.11
CA LYS A 48 -7.88 -1.94 -10.06
C LYS A 48 -8.49 -2.31 -11.41
N LEU A 49 -8.18 -3.50 -11.93
CA LEU A 49 -8.77 -3.99 -13.18
C LEU A 49 -10.26 -4.30 -13.02
N PHE A 50 -10.64 -4.95 -11.91
CA PHE A 50 -12.02 -5.22 -11.57
C PHE A 50 -12.84 -3.94 -11.46
N LYS A 51 -12.32 -2.90 -10.79
CA LYS A 51 -13.02 -1.61 -10.67
C LYS A 51 -13.41 -1.06 -12.03
N ASN A 52 -12.46 -0.97 -12.95
CA ASN A 52 -12.71 -0.44 -14.29
C ASN A 52 -13.79 -1.26 -15.02
N GLU A 53 -13.73 -2.60 -14.94
CA GLU A 53 -14.69 -3.47 -15.60
C GLU A 53 -16.09 -3.40 -14.95
N ILE A 54 -16.15 -3.38 -13.61
CA ILE A 54 -17.39 -3.24 -12.82
C ILE A 54 -18.09 -1.92 -13.14
N ASP A 55 -17.35 -0.82 -13.14
CA ASP A 55 -17.86 0.51 -13.42
C ASP A 55 -18.38 0.60 -14.85
N SER A 56 -17.59 0.15 -15.84
CA SER A 56 -17.97 0.21 -17.26
C SER A 56 -19.23 -0.59 -17.60
N ARG A 57 -19.52 -1.65 -16.84
CA ARG A 57 -20.69 -2.52 -17.04
C ARG A 57 -21.84 -2.19 -16.09
N GLY A 58 -21.67 -1.23 -15.18
CA GLY A 58 -22.64 -0.88 -14.15
C GLY A 58 -23.02 -2.06 -13.24
N LEU A 59 -22.05 -2.94 -12.93
CA LEU A 59 -22.38 -4.19 -12.22
C LEU A 59 -22.90 -3.96 -10.80
N PHE A 60 -22.45 -2.90 -10.12
CA PHE A 60 -23.02 -2.53 -8.82
C PHE A 60 -24.52 -2.21 -8.90
N GLU A 61 -24.94 -1.46 -9.92
CA GLU A 61 -26.35 -1.11 -10.11
C GLU A 61 -27.19 -2.32 -10.50
N LYS A 62 -26.65 -3.21 -11.34
CA LYS A 62 -27.30 -4.51 -11.63
C LYS A 62 -27.45 -5.36 -10.37
N ALA A 63 -26.42 -5.40 -9.53
CA ALA A 63 -26.44 -6.13 -8.27
C ALA A 63 -27.53 -5.61 -7.32
N LYS A 64 -27.63 -4.28 -7.17
CA LYS A 64 -28.69 -3.63 -6.37
C LYS A 64 -30.09 -3.97 -6.87
N ARG A 65 -30.27 -4.09 -8.19
CA ARG A 65 -31.55 -4.43 -8.83
C ARG A 65 -31.84 -5.94 -8.87
N GLY A 66 -30.88 -6.79 -8.48
CA GLY A 66 -31.02 -8.25 -8.58
C GLY A 66 -31.04 -8.77 -10.03
N THR A 67 -30.42 -8.05 -10.97
CA THR A 67 -30.45 -8.37 -12.41
C THR A 67 -29.12 -8.92 -12.93
N LEU A 68 -28.23 -9.36 -12.04
CA LEU A 68 -26.97 -9.99 -12.42
C LEU A 68 -27.21 -11.34 -13.08
N THR A 69 -26.47 -11.60 -14.15
CA THR A 69 -26.30 -12.97 -14.67
C THR A 69 -25.41 -13.80 -13.76
N ASN A 70 -25.43 -15.14 -13.89
CA ASN A 70 -24.55 -16.02 -13.11
C ASN A 70 -23.06 -15.68 -13.31
N ALA A 71 -22.63 -15.36 -14.53
CA ALA A 71 -21.25 -14.97 -14.82
C ALA A 71 -20.87 -13.61 -14.20
N GLU A 72 -21.78 -12.64 -14.20
CA GLU A 72 -21.55 -11.36 -13.52
C GLU A 72 -21.53 -11.52 -11.99
N SER A 73 -22.37 -12.38 -11.43
CA SER A 73 -22.34 -12.75 -10.02
C SER A 73 -21.01 -13.41 -9.65
N LEU A 74 -20.54 -14.37 -10.44
CA LEU A 74 -19.21 -14.99 -10.25
C LEU A 74 -18.09 -13.94 -10.31
N PHE A 75 -18.12 -13.04 -11.30
CA PHE A 75 -17.13 -11.97 -11.44
C PHE A 75 -17.07 -11.07 -10.20
N LEU A 76 -18.23 -10.67 -9.67
CA LEU A 76 -18.32 -9.90 -8.43
C LEU A 76 -17.89 -10.71 -7.20
N SER A 77 -18.16 -12.02 -7.15
CA SER A 77 -17.70 -12.89 -6.08
C SER A 77 -16.17 -13.01 -6.04
N ILE A 78 -15.52 -13.12 -7.20
CA ILE A 78 -14.04 -13.11 -7.31
C ILE A 78 -13.50 -11.77 -6.81
N ALA A 79 -14.06 -10.65 -7.28
CA ALA A 79 -13.65 -9.31 -6.85
C ALA A 79 -13.82 -9.13 -5.33
N ALA A 80 -14.95 -9.54 -4.78
CA ALA A 80 -15.23 -9.45 -3.35
C ALA A 80 -14.29 -10.32 -2.50
N HIS A 81 -13.91 -11.50 -2.99
CA HIS A 81 -12.92 -12.34 -2.31
C HIS A 81 -11.55 -11.66 -2.26
N LEU A 82 -11.09 -11.09 -3.39
CA LEU A 82 -9.84 -10.32 -3.44
C LEU A 82 -9.89 -9.07 -2.56
N ALA A 83 -11.04 -8.39 -2.50
CA ALA A 83 -11.26 -7.24 -1.62
C ALA A 83 -11.13 -7.62 -0.14
N GLN A 84 -11.73 -8.73 0.27
CA GLN A 84 -11.57 -9.24 1.64
C GLN A 84 -10.11 -9.57 1.94
N ARG A 85 -9.40 -10.23 1.02
CA ARG A 85 -7.98 -10.56 1.20
C ARG A 85 -7.11 -9.31 1.31
N GLN A 86 -7.41 -8.27 0.55
CA GLN A 86 -6.75 -6.98 0.63
C GLN A 86 -7.02 -6.31 1.99
N GLN A 87 -8.27 -6.32 2.47
CA GLN A 87 -8.63 -5.77 3.78
C GLN A 87 -7.97 -6.54 4.94
N ASP A 88 -7.85 -7.86 4.84
CA ASP A 88 -7.16 -8.67 5.84
C ASP A 88 -5.65 -8.35 5.89
N LEU A 89 -5.03 -8.14 4.72
CA LEU A 89 -3.64 -7.71 4.62
C LEU A 89 -3.43 -6.30 5.22
N GLU A 90 -4.33 -5.38 4.93
CA GLU A 90 -4.37 -4.02 5.49
C GLU A 90 -4.47 -4.04 7.01
N ALA A 91 -5.46 -4.77 7.54
CA ALA A 91 -5.68 -4.87 8.98
C ALA A 91 -4.49 -5.48 9.71
N ARG A 92 -3.85 -6.51 9.13
CA ARG A 92 -2.63 -7.11 9.69
C ARG A 92 -1.47 -6.12 9.69
N LEU A 93 -1.25 -5.41 8.58
CA LEU A 93 -0.16 -4.45 8.48
C LEU A 93 -0.34 -3.30 9.49
N GLU A 94 -1.55 -2.78 9.63
CA GLU A 94 -1.84 -1.71 10.60
C GLU A 94 -1.69 -2.17 12.05
N LYS A 95 -2.17 -3.38 12.36
CA LYS A 95 -2.13 -3.92 13.72
C LYS A 95 -0.71 -4.31 14.13
N ASP A 96 -0.06 -5.12 13.31
CA ASP A 96 1.17 -5.83 13.66
C ASP A 96 2.42 -5.06 13.16
N GLY A 97 2.26 -4.10 12.24
CA GLY A 97 3.37 -3.38 11.61
C GLY A 97 4.20 -4.23 10.66
N VAL A 98 3.78 -5.48 10.42
CA VAL A 98 4.49 -6.49 9.64
C VAL A 98 3.49 -7.24 8.76
N VAL A 99 3.94 -7.62 7.56
CA VAL A 99 3.19 -8.48 6.65
C VAL A 99 4.06 -9.60 6.13
N ASP A 100 3.53 -10.82 6.14
CA ASP A 100 4.20 -11.97 5.56
C ASP A 100 4.01 -11.97 4.04
N ILE A 101 5.10 -11.82 3.32
CA ILE A 101 5.12 -11.89 1.86
C ILE A 101 5.36 -13.34 1.44
N LEU A 102 4.51 -13.86 0.57
CA LEU A 102 4.71 -15.18 -0.01
C LEU A 102 5.83 -15.14 -1.06
N PRO A 103 6.68 -16.18 -1.13
CA PRO A 103 7.76 -16.22 -2.10
C PRO A 103 7.22 -16.21 -3.53
N ARG A 104 7.97 -15.59 -4.45
CA ARG A 104 7.69 -15.48 -5.89
C ARG A 104 6.40 -14.73 -6.27
N ILE A 105 5.59 -14.29 -5.29
CA ILE A 105 4.38 -13.52 -5.53
C ILE A 105 4.70 -12.02 -5.34
N PRO A 106 4.46 -11.16 -6.35
CA PRO A 106 4.57 -9.72 -6.22
C PRO A 106 3.41 -9.15 -5.40
N TYR A 107 3.72 -8.38 -4.36
CA TYR A 107 2.73 -7.61 -3.59
C TYR A 107 2.86 -6.14 -3.91
N ALA A 108 1.77 -5.41 -3.71
CA ALA A 108 1.81 -3.96 -3.76
C ALA A 108 0.91 -3.33 -2.72
N PHE A 109 1.39 -2.20 -2.25
CA PHE A 109 0.79 -1.43 -1.19
C PHE A 109 0.82 0.04 -1.62
N THR A 110 -0.17 0.79 -1.16
CA THR A 110 -0.04 2.25 -1.09
C THR A 110 0.08 2.57 0.38
N LEU A 111 1.28 2.93 0.81
CA LEU A 111 1.60 3.21 2.20
C LEU A 111 1.57 4.71 2.44
N GLU A 112 1.11 5.14 3.60
CA GLU A 112 1.28 6.52 3.99
C GLU A 112 2.76 6.82 4.22
N SER A 113 3.13 8.05 3.92
CA SER A 113 4.46 8.55 4.15
C SER A 113 4.44 9.92 4.83
N PHE A 114 5.57 10.23 5.44
CA PHE A 114 5.78 11.46 6.17
C PHE A 114 7.05 12.13 5.70
N CYS A 115 6.98 13.44 5.46
CA CYS A 115 8.16 14.25 5.24
C CYS A 115 8.97 14.34 6.54
N VAL A 116 10.27 14.05 6.47
CA VAL A 116 11.16 14.21 7.63
C VAL A 116 12.17 15.34 7.49
N GLN A 117 12.21 16.02 6.34
CA GLN A 117 13.11 17.15 6.10
C GLN A 117 12.32 18.42 5.81
N PRO A 118 11.99 19.23 6.83
CA PRO A 118 11.26 20.48 6.59
C PRO A 118 12.03 21.40 5.64
N SER A 119 11.28 22.22 4.91
CA SER A 119 11.74 23.25 3.95
C SER A 119 12.30 22.75 2.61
N LYS A 120 12.37 21.44 2.37
CA LYS A 120 12.65 20.90 1.03
C LYS A 120 11.38 20.73 0.21
N SER A 121 11.48 20.72 -1.12
CA SER A 121 10.33 20.45 -1.98
C SER A 121 9.87 19.00 -1.87
N SER A 122 8.56 18.81 -1.94
CA SER A 122 7.93 17.50 -2.05
C SER A 122 8.32 16.80 -3.36
N PRO A 123 8.43 15.47 -3.40
CA PRO A 123 8.68 14.76 -4.66
C PRO A 123 7.50 14.93 -5.61
N VAL A 124 7.76 14.85 -6.91
CA VAL A 124 6.71 14.89 -7.95
C VAL A 124 5.96 13.55 -7.93
N PRO A 125 4.63 13.54 -8.17
CA PRO A 125 3.89 12.30 -8.37
C PRO A 125 4.57 11.40 -9.41
N SER A 126 4.60 10.10 -9.12
CA SER A 126 5.30 9.06 -9.89
C SER A 126 6.84 9.11 -9.87
N ASP A 127 7.46 9.94 -9.03
CA ASP A 127 8.91 9.87 -8.83
C ASP A 127 9.35 8.51 -8.32
N GLY A 128 10.37 7.94 -8.97
CA GLY A 128 11.11 6.80 -8.45
C GLY A 128 11.78 7.15 -7.11
N LEU A 129 11.52 6.33 -6.09
CA LEU A 129 12.10 6.48 -4.76
C LEU A 129 13.08 5.34 -4.50
N SER A 130 14.30 5.69 -4.09
CA SER A 130 15.26 4.71 -3.57
C SER A 130 14.91 4.41 -2.12
N LEU A 131 14.80 3.13 -1.76
CA LEU A 131 14.59 2.76 -0.36
C LEU A 131 15.93 2.51 0.31
N SER A 132 16.07 3.01 1.54
CA SER A 132 17.22 2.69 2.39
C SER A 132 16.73 2.15 3.72
N GLU A 133 17.23 0.98 4.10
CA GLU A 133 17.14 0.45 5.45
C GLU A 133 18.21 1.12 6.29
N ASN A 134 17.94 2.33 6.76
CA ASN A 134 18.90 3.03 7.61
C ASN A 134 18.18 3.64 8.79
N GLN A 135 18.08 2.82 9.84
CA GLN A 135 17.51 3.14 11.14
C GLN A 135 18.14 4.37 11.80
N ASN A 136 19.38 4.71 11.46
CA ASN A 136 20.09 5.86 12.05
C ASN A 136 19.70 7.20 11.42
N VAL A 137 18.96 7.18 10.30
CA VAL A 137 18.55 8.40 9.60
C VAL A 137 17.36 9.07 10.27
N LEU A 138 16.50 8.28 10.91
CA LEU A 138 15.36 8.79 11.65
C LEU A 138 15.67 8.75 13.15
N ARG A 139 15.35 9.83 13.85
CA ARG A 139 15.36 9.82 15.31
C ARG A 139 14.37 8.76 15.82
N GLU A 140 14.70 8.13 16.94
CA GLU A 140 13.85 7.09 17.54
C GLU A 140 12.42 7.56 17.73
N LEU A 141 12.24 8.79 18.23
CA LEU A 141 10.92 9.37 18.44
C LEU A 141 10.12 9.53 17.14
N VAL A 142 10.77 9.86 16.01
CA VAL A 142 10.10 9.91 14.70
C VAL A 142 9.63 8.53 14.29
N ARG A 143 10.41 7.47 14.54
CA ARG A 143 9.99 6.09 14.27
C ARG A 143 8.78 5.68 15.11
N LYS A 144 8.76 6.05 16.39
CA LYS A 144 7.61 5.83 17.28
C LYS A 144 6.35 6.54 16.75
N ILE A 145 6.47 7.77 16.27
CA ILE A 145 5.35 8.51 15.66
C ILE A 145 4.85 7.81 14.41
N VAL A 146 5.73 7.52 13.45
CA VAL A 146 5.37 6.92 12.16
C VAL A 146 4.72 5.53 12.33
N SER A 147 5.12 4.77 13.34
CA SER A 147 4.55 3.44 13.64
C SER A 147 3.35 3.46 14.59
N GLY A 148 3.12 4.56 15.32
CA GLY A 148 2.19 4.61 16.44
C GLY A 148 1.00 5.54 16.25
N TYR A 149 1.07 6.53 15.36
CA TYR A 149 0.07 7.61 15.29
C TYR A 149 -1.38 7.12 15.10
N SER A 150 -1.66 6.29 14.09
CA SER A 150 -3.02 5.78 13.81
C SER A 150 -3.60 5.03 15.01
N ARG A 151 -2.83 4.10 15.58
CA ARG A 151 -3.24 3.28 16.74
C ARG A 151 -3.50 4.09 18.00
N ASN A 152 -2.92 5.29 18.11
CA ASN A 152 -3.13 6.22 19.21
C ASN A 152 -4.16 7.31 18.91
N GLY A 153 -4.93 7.17 17.83
CA GLY A 153 -5.98 8.12 17.42
C GLY A 153 -5.44 9.48 17.00
N VAL A 154 -4.17 9.55 16.62
CA VAL A 154 -3.52 10.78 16.13
C VAL A 154 -3.69 10.83 14.61
N SER A 155 -4.20 11.94 14.08
CA SER A 155 -4.35 12.09 12.63
C SER A 155 -3.00 12.19 11.93
N ARG A 156 -2.97 11.83 10.64
CA ARG A 156 -1.75 11.91 9.82
C ARG A 156 -1.16 13.32 9.80
N GLU A 157 -1.99 14.36 9.69
CA GLU A 157 -1.58 15.76 9.67
C GLU A 157 -0.87 16.14 10.98
N ARG A 158 -1.45 15.71 12.11
CA ARG A 158 -0.89 15.98 13.44
C ARG A 158 0.41 15.22 13.68
N ALA A 159 0.49 13.97 13.21
CA ALA A 159 1.72 13.20 13.19
C ALA A 159 2.81 13.89 12.34
N GLN A 160 2.46 14.42 11.17
CA GLN A 160 3.39 15.19 10.33
C GLN A 160 3.91 16.45 11.02
N LEU A 161 3.06 17.18 11.75
CA LEU A 161 3.48 18.34 12.54
C LEU A 161 4.43 17.94 13.68
N LEU A 162 4.19 16.81 14.34
CA LEU A 162 5.09 16.27 15.37
C LEU A 162 6.46 15.93 14.80
N ILE A 163 6.49 15.25 13.64
CA ILE A 163 7.75 14.91 12.95
C ILE A 163 8.54 16.19 12.63
N TRP A 164 7.90 17.20 12.02
CA TRP A 164 8.57 18.47 11.74
C TRP A 164 9.01 19.21 13.01
N SER A 165 8.27 19.10 14.10
CA SER A 165 8.66 19.69 15.38
C SER A 165 9.96 19.07 15.91
N ILE A 166 10.05 17.75 15.88
CA ILE A 166 11.23 17.00 16.32
C ILE A 166 12.43 17.27 15.41
N GLU A 167 12.22 17.24 14.10
CA GLU A 167 13.29 17.45 13.10
C GLU A 167 13.77 18.91 13.07
N SER A 168 12.90 19.87 13.41
CA SER A 168 13.30 21.26 13.64
C SER A 168 13.99 21.48 14.99
N GLY A 169 14.07 20.44 15.82
CA GLY A 169 14.73 20.44 17.13
C GLY A 169 13.97 21.21 18.22
N LEU A 170 12.64 21.27 18.14
CA LEU A 170 11.82 21.82 19.22
C LEU A 170 11.97 20.94 20.46
N LYS A 171 12.00 21.58 21.62
CA LYS A 171 11.92 20.93 22.91
C LYS A 171 10.48 20.60 23.26
N PHE A 172 10.27 19.72 24.24
CA PHE A 172 8.92 19.26 24.57
C PHE A 172 7.99 20.42 24.93
N ASP A 173 8.46 21.35 25.75
CA ASP A 173 7.75 22.55 26.20
C ASP A 173 7.56 23.61 25.09
N GLU A 174 8.28 23.51 23.97
CA GLU A 174 8.14 24.40 22.81
C GLU A 174 7.09 23.88 21.81
N ILE A 175 6.75 22.59 21.85
CA ILE A 175 5.71 22.00 21.01
C ILE A 175 4.34 22.55 21.43
N ARG A 176 3.41 22.72 20.50
CA ARG A 176 2.04 23.18 20.82
C ARG A 176 1.37 22.22 21.84
N PRO A 177 0.62 22.71 22.84
CA PRO A 177 0.04 21.85 23.88
C PRO A 177 -0.82 20.70 23.33
N ASP A 178 -1.61 20.97 22.29
CA ASP A 178 -2.43 19.94 21.66
C ASP A 178 -1.58 18.82 21.04
N LEU A 179 -0.43 19.16 20.46
CA LEU A 179 0.51 18.20 19.90
C LEU A 179 1.34 17.49 20.98
N GLN A 180 1.62 18.15 22.11
CA GLN A 180 2.27 17.50 23.26
C GLN A 180 1.42 16.33 23.78
N ASP A 181 0.11 16.52 23.91
CA ASP A 181 -0.80 15.46 24.35
C ASP A 181 -0.77 14.26 23.41
N ASP A 182 -0.80 14.50 22.09
CA ASP A 182 -0.68 13.43 21.10
C ASP A 182 0.68 12.73 21.15
N LEU A 183 1.75 13.50 21.34
CA LEU A 183 3.10 12.96 21.47
C LEU A 183 3.21 12.07 22.71
N LEU A 184 2.61 12.46 23.84
CA LEU A 184 2.58 11.66 25.06
C LEU A 184 1.72 10.40 24.93
N ARG A 185 0.64 10.42 24.14
CA ARG A 185 -0.12 9.19 23.81
C ARG A 185 0.75 8.19 23.05
N ILE A 186 1.57 8.67 22.11
CA ILE A 186 2.45 7.81 21.30
C ILE A 186 3.69 7.36 22.09
N SER A 187 4.31 8.27 22.84
CA SER A 187 5.54 8.05 23.60
C SER A 187 5.46 8.78 24.93
N PRO A 188 5.00 8.12 26.01
CA PRO A 188 4.82 8.74 27.33
C PRO A 188 6.07 9.43 27.88
N ASP A 189 7.26 8.92 27.52
CA ASP A 189 8.55 9.45 27.95
C ASP A 189 9.13 10.53 27.02
N ALA A 190 8.35 11.04 26.04
CA ALA A 190 8.84 12.00 25.05
C ALA A 190 9.40 13.30 25.66
N HIS A 191 8.89 13.69 26.84
CA HIS A 191 9.38 14.84 27.58
C HIS A 191 10.82 14.65 28.08
N LEU A 192 11.23 13.42 28.39
CA LEU A 192 12.60 13.08 28.76
C LEU A 192 13.52 13.04 27.52
N GLU A 193 13.02 12.48 26.41
CA GLU A 193 13.79 12.34 25.17
C GLU A 193 14.07 13.69 24.48
N LEU A 194 13.09 14.60 24.46
CA LEU A 194 13.26 15.94 23.87
C LEU A 194 13.88 16.95 24.83
N GLY A 195 13.70 16.74 26.14
CA GLY A 195 14.08 17.68 27.18
C GLY A 195 13.27 18.97 27.16
N ASN A 196 13.71 19.94 27.96
CA ASN A 196 13.06 21.25 28.12
C ASN A 196 13.95 22.40 27.65
N SER A 197 13.34 23.45 27.08
CA SER A 197 14.02 24.64 26.54
C SER A 197 14.87 25.37 27.57
N SER A 198 14.43 25.42 28.83
CA SER A 198 15.15 26.07 29.93
C SER A 198 16.55 25.49 30.16
N MET A 199 16.72 24.17 30.00
CA MET A 199 18.02 23.51 30.17
C MET A 199 18.94 23.70 28.95
N GLU A 200 18.37 23.76 27.75
CA GLU A 200 19.16 23.98 26.53
C GLU A 200 19.67 25.42 26.43
N ARG A 201 18.89 26.40 26.92
CA ARG A 201 19.30 27.82 26.89
C ARG A 201 20.61 28.06 27.64
N LEU A 202 20.78 27.42 28.81
CA LEU A 202 22.04 27.41 29.57
C LEU A 202 23.21 26.79 28.79
N ARG A 203 22.94 25.79 27.93
CA ARG A 203 23.94 25.14 27.09
C ARG A 203 24.29 25.98 25.86
N GLN A 204 23.29 26.62 25.24
CA GLN A 204 23.48 27.50 24.08
C GLN A 204 24.28 28.77 24.45
N GLU A 205 24.06 29.36 25.62
CA GLU A 205 24.86 30.51 26.09
C GLU A 205 26.36 30.21 26.20
N LEU A 206 26.72 28.94 26.43
CA LEU A 206 28.10 28.48 26.42
C LEU A 206 28.61 28.15 25.00
N TRP A 207 27.73 27.65 24.13
CA TRP A 207 28.06 27.20 22.77
C TRP A 207 28.18 28.35 21.77
N ASP A 208 27.34 29.39 21.89
CA ASP A 208 27.31 30.54 21.00
C ASP A 208 28.63 31.35 21.02
N LYS A 209 29.46 31.16 22.06
CA LYS A 209 30.81 31.75 22.15
C LYS A 209 31.85 31.08 21.24
N PHE A 210 31.57 29.89 20.72
CA PHE A 210 32.56 29.06 20.01
C PHE A 210 32.10 28.67 18.60
N LYS A 211 31.02 29.29 18.10
CA LYS A 211 30.35 28.82 16.90
C LYS A 211 30.89 29.50 15.62
N PRO A 212 31.30 28.74 14.59
CA PRO A 212 31.67 29.30 13.29
C PRO A 212 30.48 29.92 12.54
N ASP A 213 30.74 31.01 11.80
CA ASP A 213 29.75 31.79 11.05
C ASP A 213 29.01 30.97 9.97
N GLU A 214 29.64 29.91 9.46
CA GLU A 214 29.09 29.03 8.41
C GLU A 214 27.83 28.27 8.85
N ILE A 215 27.58 28.14 10.15
CA ILE A 215 26.41 27.44 10.70
C ILE A 215 25.22 28.42 10.89
N ALA A 216 25.38 29.72 10.65
CA ALA A 216 24.32 30.73 10.84
C ALA A 216 23.16 30.58 9.84
N ALA A 217 23.45 30.17 8.60
CA ALA A 217 22.43 30.00 7.55
C ALA A 217 21.45 28.85 7.86
N LEU A 218 21.97 27.72 8.38
CA LEU A 218 21.15 26.57 8.79
C LEU A 218 20.26 26.92 10.00
N GLU A 219 20.75 27.76 10.92
CA GLU A 219 19.96 28.21 12.05
C GLU A 219 18.82 29.14 11.68
N TYR A 220 19.01 29.99 10.67
CA TYR A 220 17.95 30.87 10.21
C TYR A 220 16.74 30.07 9.71
N GLU A 221 16.98 29.04 8.88
CA GLU A 221 15.94 28.16 8.36
C GLU A 221 15.25 27.35 9.49
N LEU A 222 16.03 26.83 10.44
CA LEU A 222 15.47 26.12 11.61
C LEU A 222 14.64 27.05 12.51
N LYS A 223 15.10 28.29 12.74
CA LYS A 223 14.37 29.29 13.54
C LYS A 223 13.07 29.71 12.88
N LYS A 224 13.07 29.83 11.55
CA LYS A 224 11.86 30.07 10.76
C LYS A 224 10.90 28.89 10.91
N ALA A 225 11.34 27.66 10.68
CA ALA A 225 10.51 26.47 10.84
C ALA A 225 9.90 26.36 12.25
N ARG A 226 10.71 26.58 13.30
CA ARG A 226 10.26 26.65 14.69
C ARG A 226 9.13 27.63 14.90
N LYS A 227 9.31 28.89 14.50
CA LYS A 227 8.30 29.94 14.66
C LYS A 227 6.98 29.57 13.98
N PHE A 228 7.03 28.92 12.81
CA PHE A 228 5.85 28.46 12.10
C PHE A 228 5.14 27.31 12.82
N LEU A 229 5.88 26.36 13.37
CA LEU A 229 5.34 25.17 14.05
C LEU A 229 4.75 25.50 15.43
N THR A 230 5.28 26.50 16.13
CA THR A 230 4.77 26.93 17.44
C THR A 230 3.52 27.80 17.37
N ASP A 231 3.18 28.33 16.19
CA ASP A 231 2.02 29.22 16.02
C ASP A 231 0.71 28.42 15.98
N SER A 232 -0.03 28.43 17.09
CA SER A 232 -1.28 27.68 17.26
C SER A 232 -2.43 28.15 16.36
N LYS A 233 -2.33 29.34 15.77
CA LYS A 233 -3.38 29.89 14.89
C LYS A 233 -3.30 29.36 13.46
N ARG A 234 -2.19 28.71 13.09
CA ARG A 234 -1.98 28.24 11.72
C ARG A 234 -2.60 26.87 11.50
N SER A 235 -3.23 26.71 10.35
CA SER A 235 -3.73 25.40 9.89
C SER A 235 -2.58 24.54 9.37
N TYR A 236 -2.84 23.24 9.22
CA TYR A 236 -1.88 22.31 8.65
C TYR A 236 -1.46 22.71 7.23
N GLU A 237 -2.41 23.12 6.39
CA GLU A 237 -2.17 23.50 4.99
C GLU A 237 -1.24 24.72 4.90
N GLN A 238 -1.44 25.69 5.79
CA GLN A 238 -0.59 26.88 5.89
C GLN A 238 0.84 26.52 6.30
N ILE A 239 1.01 25.55 7.21
CA ILE A 239 2.33 25.08 7.63
C ILE A 239 2.97 24.24 6.52
N SER A 240 2.22 23.32 5.90
CA SER A 240 2.69 22.43 4.84
C SER A 240 3.17 23.19 3.61
N SER A 241 2.47 24.24 3.19
CA SER A 241 2.88 25.02 2.01
C SER A 241 4.26 25.67 2.15
N VAL A 242 4.74 25.85 3.38
CA VAL A 242 6.07 26.41 3.68
C VAL A 242 7.11 25.33 4.00
N LEU A 243 6.73 24.29 4.75
CA LEU A 243 7.66 23.25 5.20
C LEU A 243 7.78 22.05 4.25
N ALA A 244 6.82 21.89 3.34
CA ALA A 244 6.88 20.91 2.27
C ALA A 244 6.25 21.51 1.01
N PRO A 245 6.86 22.57 0.45
CA PRO A 245 6.37 23.20 -0.76
C PRO A 245 6.27 22.19 -1.91
N GLU A 246 5.35 22.44 -2.82
CA GLU A 246 5.26 21.67 -4.06
C GLU A 246 6.56 21.82 -4.86
N SER A 247 6.95 20.75 -5.54
CA SER A 247 8.09 20.80 -6.43
C SER A 247 7.75 21.59 -7.69
N GLU A 248 8.64 22.50 -8.09
CA GLU A 248 8.55 23.22 -9.38
C GLU A 248 8.78 22.30 -10.58
N ARG A 249 9.39 21.13 -10.36
CA ARG A 249 9.61 20.12 -11.40
C ARG A 249 8.29 19.46 -11.80
N THR A 250 8.13 19.24 -13.10
CA THR A 250 6.96 18.59 -13.70
C THR A 250 7.22 17.16 -14.18
N LYS A 251 8.49 16.79 -14.41
CA LYS A 251 8.89 15.47 -14.92
C LYS A 251 9.34 14.57 -13.79
N SER A 252 8.85 13.33 -13.74
CA SER A 252 9.27 12.37 -12.73
C SER A 252 10.63 11.73 -13.01
N TYR A 253 11.33 11.34 -11.95
CA TYR A 253 12.54 10.52 -12.05
C TYR A 253 12.19 9.03 -12.24
N PRO A 254 13.02 8.27 -12.98
CA PRO A 254 12.75 6.87 -13.25
C PRO A 254 12.84 6.01 -11.98
N GLN A 255 12.01 4.99 -11.93
CA GLN A 255 11.99 4.00 -10.85
C GLN A 255 13.02 2.89 -11.11
N SER A 256 13.63 2.38 -10.04
CA SER A 256 14.52 1.22 -10.09
C SER A 256 14.17 0.22 -8.99
N TRP A 257 14.43 -1.07 -9.25
CA TRP A 257 14.35 -2.11 -8.23
C TRP A 257 15.55 -2.02 -7.30
N PHE A 258 15.29 -2.12 -6.01
CA PHE A 258 16.27 -2.14 -4.94
C PHE A 258 16.23 -3.48 -4.22
N LYS A 259 17.41 -4.03 -3.89
CA LYS A 259 17.52 -5.24 -3.07
C LYS A 259 17.72 -4.85 -1.61
N SER A 260 16.72 -5.16 -0.80
CA SER A 260 16.70 -5.04 0.67
C SER A 260 17.78 -5.91 1.32
N SER A 261 18.23 -5.57 2.54
CA SER A 261 19.23 -6.39 3.24
C SER A 261 18.69 -7.77 3.61
N ASN A 262 17.38 -7.86 3.86
CA ASN A 262 16.65 -9.12 4.07
C ASN A 262 16.40 -9.89 2.76
N GLY A 263 16.86 -9.37 1.63
CA GLY A 263 16.84 -10.05 0.33
C GLY A 263 15.61 -9.76 -0.54
N PHE A 264 14.63 -8.98 -0.07
CA PHE A 264 13.49 -8.57 -0.87
C PHE A 264 13.92 -7.72 -2.07
N LEU A 265 13.20 -7.84 -3.19
CA LEU A 265 13.27 -6.89 -4.29
C LEU A 265 12.11 -5.90 -4.13
N ILE A 266 12.42 -4.63 -3.95
CA ILE A 266 11.43 -3.59 -3.65
C ILE A 266 11.59 -2.46 -4.66
N ARG A 267 10.48 -1.93 -5.14
CA ARG A 267 10.47 -0.64 -5.85
C ARG A 267 9.41 0.26 -5.24
N ALA A 268 9.71 1.55 -5.15
CA ALA A 268 8.83 2.53 -4.57
C ALA A 268 8.67 3.72 -5.51
N ARG A 269 7.49 4.35 -5.49
CA ARG A 269 7.26 5.60 -6.19
C ARG A 269 6.36 6.53 -5.38
N SER A 270 6.61 7.83 -5.48
CA SER A 270 5.71 8.84 -4.93
C SER A 270 4.35 8.72 -5.60
N ARG A 271 3.26 8.68 -4.84
CA ARG A 271 1.90 8.73 -5.41
C ARG A 271 1.35 10.15 -5.36
N SER A 272 1.40 10.76 -4.19
CA SER A 272 0.86 12.09 -3.92
C SER A 272 1.86 12.93 -3.13
N GLY A 273 3.01 13.20 -3.75
CA GLY A 273 4.10 13.92 -3.10
C GLY A 273 4.63 13.17 -1.87
N TYR A 274 4.67 13.83 -0.72
CA TYR A 274 5.11 13.20 0.52
C TYR A 274 4.01 12.42 1.24
N VAL A 275 2.78 12.42 0.71
CA VAL A 275 1.61 11.86 1.41
C VAL A 275 1.58 10.34 1.41
N SER A 276 1.89 9.76 0.27
CA SER A 276 1.81 8.32 0.09
C SER A 276 2.81 7.84 -0.95
N VAL A 277 3.24 6.60 -0.75
CA VAL A 277 4.18 5.88 -1.59
C VAL A 277 3.53 4.60 -2.06
N ASP A 278 3.52 4.38 -3.37
CA ASP A 278 3.22 3.07 -3.93
C ASP A 278 4.49 2.20 -3.78
N VAL A 279 4.39 1.11 -3.04
CA VAL A 279 5.46 0.14 -2.83
C VAL A 279 5.08 -1.16 -3.53
N GLU A 280 5.99 -1.71 -4.30
CA GLU A 280 5.89 -3.06 -4.84
C GLU A 280 7.05 -3.91 -4.32
N ILE A 281 6.74 -5.11 -3.87
CA ILE A 281 7.70 -6.02 -3.24
C ILE A 281 7.59 -7.42 -3.83
N ILE A 282 8.75 -8.04 -4.05
CA ILE A 282 8.89 -9.43 -4.47
C ILE A 282 9.84 -10.11 -3.50
N LYS A 283 9.43 -11.26 -3.01
CA LYS A 283 10.23 -12.10 -2.12
C LYS A 283 10.84 -13.27 -2.90
N PRO A 284 12.18 -13.37 -3.02
CA PRO A 284 12.84 -14.60 -3.47
C PRO A 284 12.59 -15.79 -2.54
N ASP A 285 12.87 -17.01 -2.99
CA ASP A 285 12.76 -18.18 -2.10
C ASP A 285 13.81 -18.15 -0.99
N GLY A 286 13.48 -18.78 0.15
CA GLY A 286 14.44 -19.02 1.23
C GLY A 286 14.78 -17.81 2.11
N ILE A 287 14.13 -16.66 1.93
CA ILE A 287 14.25 -15.51 2.85
C ILE A 287 13.08 -15.44 3.84
N ASP A 288 13.27 -14.68 4.92
CA ASP A 288 12.22 -14.38 5.91
C ASP A 288 11.00 -13.75 5.21
N PRO A 289 9.76 -14.24 5.44
CA PRO A 289 8.55 -13.62 4.90
C PRO A 289 8.25 -12.23 5.47
N ALA A 290 8.76 -11.86 6.63
CA ALA A 290 8.37 -10.65 7.34
C ALA A 290 8.86 -9.37 6.64
N PHE A 291 7.92 -8.59 6.10
CA PHE A 291 8.15 -7.24 5.61
C PHE A 291 7.67 -6.20 6.62
N ILE A 292 8.56 -5.31 7.06
CA ILE A 292 8.29 -4.26 8.06
C ILE A 292 8.54 -2.89 7.41
N PRO A 293 7.49 -2.21 6.89
CA PRO A 293 7.68 -0.99 6.10
C PRO A 293 8.36 0.15 6.86
N THR A 294 8.14 0.25 8.17
CA THR A 294 8.67 1.31 9.03
C THR A 294 10.19 1.27 9.20
N THR A 295 10.85 0.19 8.76
CA THR A 295 12.30 0.10 8.72
C THR A 295 12.92 0.82 7.51
N PHE A 296 12.09 1.19 6.53
CA PHE A 296 12.52 1.83 5.30
C PHE A 296 12.30 3.34 5.33
N VAL A 297 13.24 4.03 4.69
CA VAL A 297 13.14 5.44 4.37
C VAL A 297 13.18 5.58 2.85
N ALA A 298 12.19 6.26 2.28
CA ALA A 298 12.14 6.58 0.87
C ALA A 298 12.95 7.85 0.57
N ARG A 299 13.89 7.74 -0.37
CA ARG A 299 14.76 8.82 -0.81
C ARG A 299 14.47 9.12 -2.27
N PRO A 300 13.87 10.28 -2.59
CA PRO A 300 13.83 10.70 -3.98
C PRO A 300 15.25 11.08 -4.45
N GLN A 301 15.46 11.10 -5.76
CA GLN A 301 16.71 11.63 -6.32
C GLN A 301 16.88 13.11 -5.97
N GLU A 302 15.76 13.84 -5.91
CA GLU A 302 15.69 15.25 -5.54
C GLU A 302 14.44 15.48 -4.69
N GLY A 303 14.56 16.31 -3.65
CA GLY A 303 13.45 16.66 -2.76
C GLY A 303 13.55 16.03 -1.37
N GLN A 304 12.40 15.87 -0.74
CA GLN A 304 12.26 15.45 0.66
C GLN A 304 12.43 13.96 0.89
N LEU A 305 13.18 13.63 1.95
CA LEU A 305 13.21 12.30 2.52
C LEU A 305 11.85 11.94 3.14
N LEU A 306 11.39 10.71 2.89
CA LEU A 306 10.09 10.22 3.34
C LEU A 306 10.27 9.05 4.32
N ALA A 307 9.69 9.17 5.51
CA ALA A 307 9.48 8.01 6.38
C ALA A 307 8.22 7.27 5.93
N ILE A 308 8.30 5.94 5.83
CA ILE A 308 7.20 5.09 5.38
C ILE A 308 6.50 4.53 6.62
N SER A 309 5.18 4.61 6.67
CA SER A 309 4.39 4.04 7.76
C SER A 309 3.89 2.63 7.43
N ALA A 310 3.36 1.94 8.44
CA ALA A 310 2.63 0.69 8.26
C ALA A 310 1.13 0.92 7.97
N SER A 311 0.68 2.16 7.92
CA SER A 311 -0.70 2.50 7.58
C SER A 311 -0.83 2.61 6.07
N MET A 312 -1.87 1.99 5.52
CA MET A 312 -2.14 2.08 4.09
C MET A 312 -2.93 3.35 3.78
N GLY A 313 -2.51 4.09 2.75
CA GLY A 313 -3.32 5.14 2.13
C GLY A 313 -4.00 4.56 0.89
N GLY A 314 -5.19 5.02 0.48
CA GLY A 314 -5.74 4.41 -0.73
C GLY A 314 -7.06 4.94 -1.28
N ASP A 315 -7.03 5.24 -2.58
CA ASP A 315 -8.16 5.59 -3.45
C ASP A 315 -9.11 4.41 -3.75
N LEU A 316 -8.90 3.25 -3.13
CA LEU A 316 -9.73 2.05 -3.29
C LEU A 316 -10.44 1.63 -2.01
N ILE A 317 -10.25 2.31 -0.87
CA ILE A 317 -10.88 1.92 0.40
C ILE A 317 -12.40 1.80 0.22
N GLU A 318 -13.03 2.83 -0.34
CA GLU A 318 -14.48 2.83 -0.57
C GLU A 318 -14.91 1.69 -1.52
N PHE A 319 -14.16 1.46 -2.60
CA PHE A 319 -14.46 0.40 -3.56
C PHE A 319 -14.31 -1.00 -2.94
N VAL A 320 -13.26 -1.22 -2.15
CA VAL A 320 -13.00 -2.46 -1.41
C VAL A 320 -14.13 -2.70 -0.41
N ASP A 321 -14.51 -1.69 0.37
CA ASP A 321 -15.60 -1.79 1.34
C ASP A 321 -16.93 -2.11 0.66
N GLN A 322 -17.24 -1.45 -0.45
CA GLN A 322 -18.44 -1.74 -1.24
C GLN A 322 -18.45 -3.19 -1.74
N LEU A 323 -17.32 -3.68 -2.25
CA LEU A 323 -17.18 -5.07 -2.71
C LEU A 323 -17.34 -6.08 -1.56
N VAL A 324 -16.74 -5.82 -0.40
CA VAL A 324 -16.87 -6.70 0.78
C VAL A 324 -18.31 -6.75 1.26
N GLN A 325 -18.97 -5.60 1.39
CA GLN A 325 -20.40 -5.54 1.74
C GLN A 325 -21.27 -6.26 0.72
N LEU A 326 -20.97 -6.09 -0.57
CA LEU A 326 -21.70 -6.73 -1.64
C LEU A 326 -21.49 -8.25 -1.63
N GLY A 327 -20.27 -8.73 -1.44
CA GLY A 327 -19.95 -10.16 -1.34
C GLY A 327 -20.72 -10.87 -0.22
N ARG A 328 -20.96 -10.18 0.90
CA ARG A 328 -21.83 -10.68 1.97
C ARG A 328 -23.29 -10.85 1.54
N ARG A 329 -23.78 -10.01 0.61
CA ARG A 329 -25.16 -10.05 0.08
C ARG A 329 -25.35 -11.07 -1.04
N ILE A 330 -24.41 -11.14 -1.99
CA ILE A 330 -24.47 -12.09 -3.12
C ILE A 330 -24.21 -13.54 -2.64
N GLY A 331 -23.68 -13.69 -1.43
CA GLY A 331 -23.46 -14.96 -0.76
C GLY A 331 -22.05 -15.48 -1.02
N GLN A 332 -21.30 -15.70 0.06
CA GLN A 332 -19.95 -16.30 0.02
C GLN A 332 -19.94 -17.77 -0.48
N GLY A 333 -21.10 -18.33 -0.84
CA GLY A 333 -21.27 -19.72 -1.27
C GLY A 333 -21.07 -19.96 -2.77
N VAL A 334 -20.82 -18.92 -3.58
CA VAL A 334 -20.54 -19.08 -5.02
C VAL A 334 -19.18 -19.74 -5.26
N LEU A 335 -18.19 -19.43 -4.41
CA LEU A 335 -16.83 -19.96 -4.55
C LEU A 335 -16.56 -21.05 -3.51
N THR A 336 -16.15 -22.22 -3.99
CA THR A 336 -15.57 -23.30 -3.19
C THR A 336 -14.27 -22.85 -2.53
N GLN A 337 -13.78 -23.60 -1.53
CA GLN A 337 -12.51 -23.27 -0.88
C GLN A 337 -11.34 -23.38 -1.87
N THR A 338 -11.32 -24.42 -2.71
CA THR A 338 -10.29 -24.60 -3.74
C THR A 338 -10.23 -23.42 -4.70
N GLU A 339 -11.37 -22.88 -5.13
CA GLU A 339 -11.41 -21.70 -5.99
C GLU A 339 -10.89 -20.45 -5.27
N ARG A 340 -11.24 -20.26 -3.99
CA ARG A 340 -10.72 -19.15 -3.19
C ARG A 340 -9.21 -19.21 -3.05
N ASP A 341 -8.68 -20.38 -2.74
CA ASP A 341 -7.23 -20.58 -2.60
C ASP A 341 -6.51 -20.26 -3.91
N LEU A 342 -7.07 -20.70 -5.04
CA LEU A 342 -6.49 -20.44 -6.34
C LEU A 342 -6.64 -18.98 -6.81
N ILE A 343 -7.74 -18.31 -6.47
CA ILE A 343 -7.90 -16.86 -6.68
C ILE A 343 -6.86 -16.09 -5.86
N ALA A 344 -6.60 -16.52 -4.62
CA ALA A 344 -5.61 -15.89 -3.75
C ALA A 344 -4.18 -16.10 -4.27
N GLU A 345 -3.89 -17.26 -4.87
CA GLU A 345 -2.61 -17.57 -5.48
C GLU A 345 -2.41 -16.85 -6.82
N HIS A 346 -3.49 -16.61 -7.57
CA HIS A 346 -3.43 -16.00 -8.91
C HIS A 346 -4.44 -14.85 -9.15
N PRO A 347 -4.37 -13.72 -8.42
CA PRO A 347 -5.37 -12.64 -8.49
C PRO A 347 -5.64 -12.07 -9.89
N ILE A 348 -4.59 -11.85 -10.69
CA ILE A 348 -4.74 -11.31 -12.05
C ILE A 348 -5.34 -12.33 -13.01
N HIS A 349 -4.98 -13.61 -12.90
CA HIS A 349 -5.60 -14.65 -13.72
C HIS A 349 -7.08 -14.80 -13.37
N ALA A 350 -7.43 -14.70 -12.08
CA ALA A 350 -8.81 -14.72 -11.62
C ALA A 350 -9.64 -13.58 -12.24
N PHE A 351 -9.07 -12.38 -12.41
CA PHE A 351 -9.70 -11.30 -13.18
C PHE A 351 -10.01 -11.72 -14.62
N TYR A 352 -9.01 -12.26 -15.34
CA TYR A 352 -9.21 -12.66 -16.74
C TYR A 352 -10.20 -13.81 -16.87
N TRP A 353 -10.20 -14.77 -15.95
CA TRP A 353 -11.17 -15.87 -15.94
C TRP A 353 -12.59 -15.36 -15.78
N GLY A 354 -12.83 -14.52 -14.77
CA GLY A 354 -14.16 -13.95 -14.57
C GLY A 354 -14.61 -13.09 -15.76
N LYS A 355 -13.71 -12.28 -16.33
CA LYS A 355 -13.99 -11.47 -17.52
C LYS A 355 -14.35 -12.34 -18.72
N ASN A 356 -13.58 -13.40 -18.96
CA ASN A 356 -13.82 -14.32 -20.06
C ASN A 356 -15.13 -15.09 -19.88
N ALA A 357 -15.50 -15.46 -18.64
CA ALA A 357 -16.80 -16.07 -18.36
C ALA A 357 -17.97 -15.15 -18.76
N ILE A 358 -17.88 -13.84 -18.45
CA ILE A 358 -18.89 -12.87 -18.91
C ILE A 358 -18.92 -12.80 -20.45
N VAL A 359 -17.77 -12.71 -21.10
CA VAL A 359 -17.67 -12.63 -22.57
C VAL A 359 -18.26 -13.89 -23.23
N ALA A 360 -17.96 -15.07 -22.69
CA ALA A 360 -18.49 -16.33 -23.18
C ALA A 360 -20.02 -16.34 -23.09
N VAL A 361 -20.60 -16.01 -21.93
CA VAL A 361 -22.06 -15.95 -21.76
C VAL A 361 -22.72 -14.95 -22.71
N VAL A 362 -22.11 -13.77 -22.93
CA VAL A 362 -22.62 -12.78 -23.89
C VAL A 362 -22.59 -13.32 -25.32
N LYS A 363 -21.48 -13.96 -25.72
CA LYS A 363 -21.35 -14.55 -27.06
C LYS A 363 -22.33 -15.71 -27.26
N MET A 364 -22.47 -16.60 -26.28
CA MET A 364 -23.43 -17.71 -26.31
C MET A 364 -24.85 -17.20 -26.51
N ARG A 365 -25.28 -16.19 -25.75
CA ARG A 365 -26.62 -15.58 -25.92
C ARG A 365 -26.81 -14.94 -27.30
N GLY A 366 -25.74 -14.43 -27.90
CA GLY A 366 -25.80 -13.88 -29.26
C GLY A 366 -25.92 -14.96 -30.34
N LEU A 367 -25.24 -16.09 -30.16
CA LEU A 367 -25.27 -17.23 -31.09
C LEU A 367 -26.55 -18.06 -30.96
N TYR A 368 -27.08 -18.17 -29.75
CA TYR A 368 -28.23 -18.99 -29.39
C TYR A 368 -29.31 -18.14 -28.70
N PRO A 369 -29.97 -17.20 -29.40
CA PRO A 369 -30.89 -16.24 -28.79
C PRO A 369 -32.18 -16.86 -28.25
N ASP A 370 -32.59 -18.01 -28.79
CA ASP A 370 -33.84 -18.70 -28.43
C ASP A 370 -33.64 -19.72 -27.29
N GLU A 371 -32.39 -20.03 -26.94
CA GLU A 371 -32.07 -21.01 -25.90
C GLU A 371 -32.30 -20.42 -24.51
N LYS A 372 -33.20 -21.04 -23.75
CA LYS A 372 -33.51 -20.66 -22.36
C LYS A 372 -32.46 -21.15 -21.37
N THR A 373 -31.82 -22.27 -21.69
CA THR A 373 -30.77 -22.92 -20.90
C THR A 373 -29.67 -23.41 -21.81
N PHE A 374 -28.43 -23.35 -21.34
CA PHE A 374 -27.28 -23.86 -22.09
C PHE A 374 -26.93 -25.31 -21.70
N GLU A 375 -27.72 -25.97 -20.85
CA GLU A 375 -27.42 -27.35 -20.42
C GLU A 375 -27.70 -28.35 -21.57
N GLY A 376 -26.68 -29.13 -21.95
CA GLY A 376 -26.83 -30.26 -22.87
C GLY A 376 -27.02 -29.93 -24.36
N ASN A 377 -26.73 -28.70 -24.79
CA ASN A 377 -26.76 -28.28 -26.20
C ASN A 377 -25.37 -27.83 -26.70
N GLU A 378 -25.27 -27.41 -27.96
CA GLU A 378 -24.02 -26.92 -28.56
C GLU A 378 -23.47 -25.67 -27.83
N ALA A 379 -24.29 -24.97 -27.05
CA ALA A 379 -23.86 -23.87 -26.20
C ALA A 379 -23.19 -24.34 -24.90
N ASP A 380 -23.52 -25.53 -24.36
CA ASP A 380 -22.86 -26.08 -23.15
C ASP A 380 -21.37 -26.38 -23.39
N ALA A 381 -21.03 -26.79 -24.62
CA ALA A 381 -19.68 -27.16 -25.01
C ALA A 381 -18.77 -25.96 -25.32
N PHE A 382 -19.35 -24.76 -25.51
CA PHE A 382 -18.67 -23.53 -25.89
C PHE A 382 -18.27 -22.70 -24.66
#